data_AF-A0A3B8PTE1-F1
#
_entry.id   AF-A0A3B8PTE1-F1
#
_cell.length_a   1.000
_cell.length_b   1.000
_cell.length_c   1.000
_cell.angle_alpha   90.00
_cell.angle_beta   90.00
_cell.angle_gamma   90.00
#
_symmetry.space_group_name_H-M   'P 1'
#
loop_
_entity.id
_entity.type
_entity.pdbx_description
1 polymer ?
#
loop_
_entity_poly.entity_id
_entity_poly.type
_entity_poly.pdbx_seq_one_letter_code
_entity_poly.pdbx_strand_id
1 'polypeptide(L)' 'SELSRLIVLNLSETRVSDQGLSFLEGLKSLKQLRLDGTRVTSDGVAPLRLALPGCKIAIRRIR' A
#
# COMPACT_ATOMS: atom_id res chain seq x y z
N SER A 1 -12.12 -4.11 10.83
CA SER A 1 -10.99 -3.19 11.06
C SER A 1 -11.54 -1.80 11.29
N GLU A 2 -10.97 -1.05 12.24
CA GLU A 2 -11.45 0.28 12.65
C GLU A 2 -11.40 1.34 11.53
N LEU A 3 -10.71 1.04 10.43
CA LEU A 3 -10.57 1.90 9.25
C LEU A 3 -11.31 1.34 8.02
N SER A 4 -12.41 0.61 8.23
CA SER A 4 -13.18 -0.04 7.15
C SER A 4 -13.67 0.90 6.06
N ARG A 5 -13.74 2.21 6.32
CA ARG A 5 -14.16 3.25 5.36
C ARG A 5 -13.00 4.06 4.77
N LEU A 6 -11.75 3.73 5.07
CA LEU A 6 -10.60 4.47 4.56
C LEU A 6 -10.49 4.31 3.04
N ILE A 7 -10.46 5.42 2.31
CA ILE A 7 -10.41 5.44 0.84
C ILE A 7 -9.00 5.75 0.32
N VAL A 8 -8.27 6.61 1.03
CA VAL A 8 -6.94 7.07 0.64
C VAL A 8 -5.99 6.92 1.82
N LEU A 9 -4.83 6.32 1.59
CA LEU A 9 -3.74 6.21 2.55
C LEU A 9 -2.45 6.71 1.89
N ASN A 10 -1.78 7.66 2.54
CA ASN A 10 -0.48 8.15 2.10
C ASN A 10 0.59 7.72 3.10
N LEU A 11 1.52 6.88 2.67
CA LEU A 11 2.68 6.43 3.44
C LEU A 11 4.00 6.91 2.82
N SER A 12 3.94 7.87 1.90
CA SER A 12 5.14 8.43 1.26
C SER A 12 6.14 8.95 2.30
N GLU A 13 7.43 8.76 2.00
CA GLU A 13 8.57 9.20 2.83
C GLU A 13 8.60 8.60 4.25
N THR A 14 7.87 7.50 4.47
CA THR A 14 7.95 6.72 5.71
C THR A 14 8.92 5.54 5.57
N ARG A 15 9.27 4.91 6.69
CA ARG A 15 10.14 3.74 6.74
C ARG A 15 9.40 2.40 6.52
N VAL A 16 8.17 2.43 6.00
CA VAL A 16 7.40 1.20 5.76
C VAL A 16 8.15 0.28 4.77
N SER A 17 8.14 -1.02 5.06
CA SER A 17 8.73 -2.08 4.25
C SER A 17 7.66 -3.00 3.69
N ASP A 18 8.05 -3.95 2.85
CA ASP A 18 7.17 -4.98 2.28
C ASP A 18 6.34 -5.70 3.37
N GLN A 19 6.97 -6.03 4.50
CA GLN A 19 6.29 -6.66 5.64
C GLN A 19 5.15 -5.79 6.20
N GLY A 20 5.33 -4.46 6.20
CA GLY A 20 4.33 -3.52 6.68
C GLY A 20 3.07 -3.45 5.82
N LEU A 21 3.13 -3.86 4.54
CA LEU A 21 1.97 -3.85 3.65
C LEU A 21 0.92 -4.91 3.98
N SER A 22 1.33 -6.01 4.63
CA SER A 22 0.40 -7.09 5.03
C SER A 22 -0.72 -6.59 5.94
N PHE A 23 -0.46 -5.56 6.76
CA PHE A 23 -1.46 -4.95 7.64
C PHE A 23 -2.54 -4.15 6.89
N LEU A 24 -2.33 -3.85 5.60
CA LEU A 24 -3.27 -3.09 4.78
C LEU A 24 -4.29 -3.97 4.05
N GLU A 25 -4.10 -5.29 4.00
CA GLU A 25 -4.96 -6.21 3.24
C GLU A 25 -6.43 -6.21 3.72
N GLY A 26 -6.65 -5.87 4.99
CA GLY A 26 -7.99 -5.75 5.59
C GLY A 26 -8.71 -4.43 5.25
N LEU A 27 -8.06 -3.48 4.58
CA LEU A 27 -8.63 -2.18 4.20
C LEU A 27 -9.39 -2.29 2.88
N LYS A 28 -10.47 -3.08 2.88
CA LYS A 28 -11.21 -3.45 1.65
C LYS A 28 -11.83 -2.28 0.89
N SER A 29 -12.00 -1.12 1.52
CA SER A 29 -12.47 0.11 0.87
C SER A 29 -11.36 1.02 0.32
N LEU A 30 -10.08 0.67 0.53
CA LEU A 30 -8.95 1.47 0.09
C LEU A 30 -8.89 1.51 -1.44
N LYS A 31 -8.89 2.73 -2.00
CA LYS A 31 -8.84 2.98 -3.44
C LYS A 31 -7.52 3.58 -3.89
N GLN A 32 -6.77 4.22 -3.00
CA GLN A 32 -5.48 4.84 -3.31
C GLN A 32 -4.48 4.62 -2.18
N LEU A 33 -3.29 4.14 -2.55
CA LEU A 33 -2.14 3.99 -1.66
C LEU A 33 -0.91 4.63 -2.29
N ARG A 34 -0.28 5.57 -1.57
CA ARG A 34 0.98 6.20 -1.98
C ARG A 34 2.15 5.67 -1.17
N LEU A 35 3.21 5.24 -1.86
CA LEU A 35 4.41 4.59 -1.28
C LEU A 35 5.71 5.23 -1.78
N ASP A 36 5.64 6.43 -2.37
CA ASP A 36 6.82 7.14 -2.87
C ASP A 36 7.85 7.38 -1.74
N GLY A 37 9.12 7.03 -1.96
CA GLY A 37 10.17 7.24 -0.95
C GLY A 37 10.14 6.27 0.24
N THR A 38 9.43 5.14 0.12
CA THR A 38 9.42 4.07 1.14
C THR A 38 10.47 3.00 0.85
N ARG A 39 10.59 2.01 1.74
CA ARG A 39 11.44 0.82 1.55
C ARG A 39 10.70 -0.33 0.84
N VAL A 40 9.50 -0.08 0.34
CA VAL A 40 8.71 -1.09 -0.37
C VAL A 40 9.30 -1.38 -1.74
N THR A 41 9.32 -2.65 -2.13
CA THR A 41 9.76 -3.12 -3.44
C THR A 41 8.58 -3.35 -4.39
N SER A 42 8.87 -3.53 -5.69
CA SER A 42 7.84 -3.93 -6.65
C SER A 42 7.22 -5.29 -6.35
N ASP A 43 7.98 -6.16 -5.67
CA ASP A 43 7.55 -7.53 -5.38
C ASP A 43 6.72 -7.54 -4.10
N GLY A 44 7.08 -6.69 -3.13
CA GLY A 44 6.32 -6.50 -1.90
C GLY A 44 4.89 -5.98 -2.10
N VAL A 45 4.62 -5.26 -3.20
CA VAL A 45 3.25 -4.81 -3.52
C VAL A 45 2.40 -5.88 -4.19
N ALA A 46 2.97 -7.00 -4.67
CA ALA A 46 2.23 -8.01 -5.41
C ALA A 46 1.12 -8.68 -4.57
N PRO A 47 1.38 -9.12 -3.31
CA PRO A 47 0.31 -9.64 -2.44
C PRO A 47 -0.81 -8.63 -2.21
N LEU A 48 -0.46 -7.36 -1.99
CA LEU A 48 -1.43 -6.31 -1.74
C LEU A 48 -2.32 -6.03 -2.95
N ARG A 49 -1.79 -6.14 -4.18
CA ARG A 49 -2.58 -6.05 -5.42
C ARG A 49 -3.61 -7.18 -5.55
N LEU A 50 -3.27 -8.39 -5.09
CA LEU A 50 -4.21 -9.51 -5.06
C LEU A 50 -5.30 -9.30 -4.01
N ALA A 51 -4.92 -8.82 -2.82
CA ALA A 51 -5.84 -8.58 -1.72
C ALA A 51 -6.79 -7.39 -1.95
N LEU A 52 -6.35 -6.40 -2.72
CA LEU A 52 -7.04 -5.13 -3.02
C LEU A 52 -6.98 -4.79 -4.52
N PRO A 53 -7.65 -5.56 -5.40
CA PRO A 53 -7.51 -5.42 -6.85
C PRO A 53 -7.98 -4.07 -7.42
N GLY A 54 -8.84 -3.35 -6.68
CA GLY A 54 -9.32 -2.01 -7.05
C GLY A 54 -8.47 -0.85 -6.51
N CYS A 55 -7.43 -1.12 -5.71
CA CYS A 55 -6.61 -0.09 -5.09
C CYS A 55 -5.50 0.37 -6.06
N LYS A 56 -5.45 1.66 -6.34
CA LYS A 56 -4.37 2.28 -7.11
C LYS A 56 -3.15 2.46 -6.20
N ILE A 57 -2.12 1.65 -6.44
CA ILE A 57 -0.86 1.70 -5.70
C ILE A 57 0.18 2.47 -6.52
N ALA A 58 0.61 3.62 -6.00
CA ALA A 58 1.65 4.46 -6.59
C ALA A 58 2.98 4.27 -5.83
N ILE A 59 4.01 3.81 -6.55
CA ILE A 59 5.36 3.68 -6.03
C ILE A 59 6.37 4.12 -7.10
N ARG A 60 7.16 5.15 -6.79
CA ARG A 60 8.31 5.54 -7.63
C ARG A 60 9.42 4.50 -7.51
N ARG A 61 9.87 3.99 -8.67
CA ARG A 61 11.11 3.20 -8.76
C ARG A 61 12.29 4.17 -8.63
N ILE A 62 13.07 4.04 -7.58
CA ILE A 62 14.41 4.61 -7.54
C ILE A 62 15.28 3.64 -8.37
N ARG A 63 15.87 4.14 -9.46
CA ARG A 63 16.85 3.38 -10.26
C ARG A 63 18.20 3.38 -9.55
#